data_AF-A0A8S1QY40-F1
#
_entry.id   AF-A0A8S1QY40-F1
#
_cell.length_a   1.000
_cell.length_b   1.000
_cell.length_c   1.000
_cell.angle_alpha   90.00
_cell.angle_beta   90.00
_cell.angle_gamma   90.00
#
_symmetry.space_group_name_H-M   'P 1'
#
loop_
_entity.id
_entity.type
_entity.pdbx_description
1 polymer ?
#
loop_
_entity_poly.entity_id
_entity_poly.type
_entity_poly.pdbx_seq_one_letter_code
_entity_poly.pdbx_strand_id
1 'polypeptide(L)'
;MDKIKSLNIDCAQYQTDYIRPIPNIVSSEFLCNDNIFMINLLWNYTLEINQDKLSQVKEIIQKACITGISDQEKRLLFDYLSNEKDLLKNCGFTSQRLPIIIDKNNDIAHFLLIQICNLDGFEEFLEVFFQIEVTQNTLELFAHLYGKLKLPQEYITQYINYCIDFCNNIKEKQQQNKLVRFVSVFIQQMFKLKAFTIKDILTDLQAFCIEFSKVSDVSKLFKLVKGQEPQTQ
;
A
#
# COMPACT_ATOMS: atom_id res chain seq x y z
N MET A 1 -7.16 -62.32 0.18
CA MET A 1 -7.45 -62.27 1.63
C MET A 1 -6.12 -62.44 2.34
N ASP A 2 -5.35 -61.37 2.41
CA ASP A 2 -3.99 -61.38 2.95
C ASP A 2 -4.02 -60.79 4.36
N LYS A 3 -3.68 -61.65 5.33
CA LYS A 3 -3.65 -61.32 6.75
C LYS A 3 -2.54 -60.31 7.01
N ILE A 4 -2.93 -59.11 7.42
CA ILE A 4 -2.04 -58.09 7.98
C ILE A 4 -1.42 -58.69 9.25
N LYS A 5 -0.11 -58.98 9.21
CA LYS A 5 0.67 -59.32 10.41
C LYS A 5 0.75 -58.05 11.27
N SER A 6 0.21 -58.13 12.49
CA SER A 6 0.39 -57.09 13.50
C SER A 6 1.88 -56.97 13.85
N LEU A 7 2.49 -55.84 13.50
CA LEU A 7 3.76 -55.43 14.06
C LEU A 7 3.55 -55.15 15.56
N ASN A 8 3.96 -56.09 16.40
CA ASN A 8 4.11 -55.87 17.83
C ASN A 8 5.25 -54.87 18.02
N ILE A 9 4.91 -53.58 18.10
CA ILE A 9 5.83 -52.54 18.52
C ILE A 9 5.91 -52.65 20.04
N ASP A 10 7.00 -53.21 20.53
CA ASP A 10 7.29 -53.30 21.95
C ASP A 10 7.63 -51.88 22.45
N CYS A 11 6.64 -51.18 23.02
CA CYS A 11 6.76 -49.80 23.51
C CYS A 11 7.76 -49.65 24.68
N ALA A 12 8.31 -50.75 25.21
CA ALA A 12 9.20 -50.74 26.37
C ALA A 12 10.65 -50.32 26.08
N GLN A 13 11.03 -50.08 24.82
CA GLN A 13 12.41 -49.75 24.43
C GLN A 13 12.66 -48.26 24.16
N TYR A 14 11.66 -47.39 24.26
CA TYR A 14 11.87 -45.95 24.16
C TYR A 14 12.11 -45.35 25.54
N GLN A 15 13.37 -45.34 25.95
CA GLN A 15 13.80 -44.59 27.13
C GLN A 15 13.87 -43.10 26.76
N THR A 16 12.84 -42.35 27.13
CA THR A 16 12.79 -40.90 26.93
C THR A 16 13.60 -40.21 28.03
N ASP A 17 14.88 -39.94 27.76
CA ASP A 17 15.84 -39.38 28.73
C ASP A 17 15.56 -37.93 29.18
N TYR A 18 14.46 -37.30 28.74
CA TYR A 18 14.15 -35.89 29.01
C TYR A 18 12.68 -35.62 29.39
N ILE A 19 12.00 -36.56 30.07
CA ILE A 19 10.72 -36.24 30.72
C ILE A 19 10.99 -35.37 31.95
N ARG A 20 10.39 -34.16 32.00
CA ARG A 20 10.40 -33.36 33.23
C ARG A 20 9.73 -34.17 34.35
N PRO A 21 10.26 -34.18 35.58
CA PRO A 21 9.61 -34.89 36.68
C PRO A 21 8.16 -34.43 36.83
N ILE A 22 7.26 -35.39 37.06
CA ILE A 22 5.86 -35.11 37.35
C ILE A 22 5.84 -34.18 38.57
N PRO A 23 5.16 -33.02 38.53
CA PRO A 23 5.13 -32.10 39.66
C PRO A 23 4.62 -32.84 40.89
N ASN A 24 5.30 -32.68 42.03
CA ASN A 24 4.79 -33.19 43.30
C ASN A 24 3.44 -32.52 43.58
N ILE A 25 2.35 -33.30 43.51
CA ILE A 25 1.04 -32.88 43.97
C ILE A 25 1.12 -32.88 45.49
N VAL A 26 1.43 -31.73 46.07
CA VAL A 26 1.31 -31.53 47.51
C VAL A 26 -0.19 -31.56 47.82
N SER A 27 -0.67 -32.66 48.36
CA SER A 27 -2.00 -32.77 48.98
C SER A 27 -1.98 -32.07 50.35
N SER A 28 -1.64 -30.78 50.34
CA SER A 28 -2.01 -29.86 51.39
C SER A 28 -3.45 -29.49 51.10
N GLU A 29 -4.34 -29.70 52.06
CA GLU A 29 -5.63 -29.02 52.06
C GLU A 29 -5.34 -27.53 51.82
N PHE A 30 -5.79 -27.01 50.68
CA PHE A 30 -5.73 -25.60 50.40
C PHE A 30 -6.67 -24.93 51.40
N LEU A 31 -6.15 -24.51 52.55
CA LEU A 31 -6.61 -23.27 53.13
C LEU A 31 -6.17 -22.20 52.12
N CYS A 32 -7.03 -21.95 51.12
CA CYS A 32 -7.02 -20.68 50.42
C CYS A 32 -7.13 -19.66 51.54
N ASN A 33 -6.02 -19.04 51.91
CA ASN A 33 -6.04 -17.98 52.89
C ASN A 33 -6.95 -16.92 52.27
N ASP A 34 -8.12 -16.69 52.85
CA ASP A 34 -9.16 -15.76 52.39
C ASP A 34 -8.71 -14.28 52.38
N ASN A 35 -7.40 -14.03 52.38
CA ASN A 35 -6.76 -12.77 52.05
C ASN A 35 -6.45 -12.68 50.54
N ILE A 36 -7.35 -13.19 49.69
CA ILE A 36 -7.40 -12.86 48.26
C ILE A 36 -8.02 -11.47 48.03
N PHE A 37 -8.42 -10.77 49.10
CA PHE A 37 -8.72 -9.34 49.01
C PHE A 37 -7.42 -8.53 49.14
N MET A 38 -7.02 -7.94 48.01
CA MET A 38 -5.97 -6.90 47.85
C MET A 38 -4.62 -7.34 47.29
N ILE A 39 -4.59 -8.25 46.32
CA ILE A 39 -3.74 -7.98 45.15
C ILE A 39 -4.67 -7.46 44.08
N ASN A 40 -4.80 -6.14 44.04
CA ASN A 40 -5.37 -5.45 42.89
C ASN A 40 -4.48 -5.83 41.71
N LEU A 41 -4.89 -6.86 40.95
CA LEU A 41 -4.37 -7.18 39.62
C LEU A 41 -4.77 -6.02 38.71
N LEU A 42 -4.11 -4.88 38.92
CA LEU A 42 -4.10 -3.77 38.01
C LEU A 42 -3.24 -4.24 36.84
N TRP A 43 -3.92 -4.76 35.82
CA TRP A 43 -3.32 -4.87 34.50
C TRP A 43 -2.72 -3.51 34.19
N ASN A 44 -1.39 -3.44 34.19
CA ASN A 44 -0.73 -2.21 33.87
C ASN A 44 -0.77 -2.06 32.35
N TYR A 45 -1.85 -1.46 31.84
CA TYR A 45 -2.02 -1.14 30.42
C TYR A 45 -0.89 -0.24 29.88
N THR A 46 -0.02 0.32 30.74
CA THR A 46 1.18 1.05 30.31
C THR A 46 2.38 0.14 29.98
N LEU A 47 2.31 -1.17 30.22
CA LEU A 47 3.33 -2.13 29.75
C LEU A 47 3.20 -2.48 28.25
N GLU A 48 2.15 -2.02 27.58
CA GLU A 48 1.98 -2.10 26.11
C GLU A 48 2.66 -0.94 25.35
N ILE A 49 3.59 -0.20 25.97
CA ILE A 49 4.51 0.62 25.18
C ILE A 49 5.52 -0.34 24.55
N ASN A 50 5.17 -0.90 23.39
CA ASN A 50 6.11 -1.64 22.57
C ASN A 50 7.30 -0.74 22.25
N GLN A 51 8.39 -0.88 23.02
CA GLN A 51 9.63 -0.12 22.79
C GLN A 51 10.33 -0.53 21.50
N ASP A 52 9.92 -1.67 20.92
CA ASP A 52 10.45 -2.11 19.64
C ASP A 52 9.97 -1.17 18.51
N LYS A 53 10.94 -0.60 17.80
CA LYS A 53 10.70 0.35 16.69
C LYS A 53 9.78 -0.27 15.64
N LEU A 54 9.94 -1.57 15.38
CA LEU A 54 9.14 -2.29 14.39
C LEU A 54 7.65 -2.32 14.77
N SER A 55 7.36 -2.54 16.04
CA SER A 55 5.98 -2.56 16.55
C SER A 55 5.32 -1.19 16.44
N GLN A 56 6.05 -0.12 16.75
CA GLN A 56 5.57 1.26 16.56
C GLN A 56 5.28 1.56 15.08
N VAL A 57 6.17 1.16 14.18
CA VAL A 57 5.94 1.31 12.72
C VAL A 57 4.69 0.55 12.27
N LYS A 58 4.51 -0.69 12.71
CA LYS A 58 3.32 -1.50 12.38
C LYS A 58 2.04 -0.89 12.90
N GLU A 59 2.05 -0.40 14.14
CA GLU A 59 0.91 0.27 14.75
C GLU A 59 0.55 1.55 13.98
N ILE A 60 1.55 2.36 13.61
CA ILE A 60 1.34 3.56 12.80
C ILE A 60 0.76 3.17 11.43
N ILE A 61 1.29 2.17 10.74
CA ILE A 61 0.75 1.73 9.43
C ILE A 61 -0.67 1.18 9.56
N GLN A 62 -0.97 0.46 10.63
CA GLN A 62 -2.33 -0.02 10.91
C GLN A 62 -3.29 1.15 11.18
N LYS A 63 -2.84 2.14 11.96
CA LYS A 63 -3.58 3.39 12.19
C LYS A 63 -3.78 4.17 10.89
N ALA A 64 -2.80 4.20 9.99
CA ALA A 64 -2.88 4.83 8.66
C ALA A 64 -4.06 4.31 7.82
N CYS A 65 -4.38 3.02 7.98
CA CYS A 65 -5.47 2.37 7.27
C CYS A 65 -6.84 2.78 7.84
N ILE A 66 -6.92 3.18 9.11
CA ILE A 66 -8.18 3.46 9.81
C ILE A 66 -8.45 4.97 9.88
N THR A 67 -7.47 5.77 10.30
CA THR A 67 -7.62 7.21 10.53
C THR A 67 -6.49 8.02 9.88
N GLY A 68 -6.67 9.34 9.85
CA GLY A 68 -5.54 10.25 9.59
C GLY A 68 -4.50 10.13 10.70
N ILE A 69 -3.23 10.25 10.32
CA ILE A 69 -2.09 10.17 11.25
C ILE A 69 -1.66 11.58 11.66
N SER A 70 -1.26 11.74 12.92
CA SER A 70 -0.74 13.00 13.43
C SER A 70 0.64 13.33 12.85
N ASP A 71 0.98 14.61 12.73
CA ASP A 71 2.28 15.02 12.16
C ASP A 71 3.48 14.52 12.98
N GLN A 72 3.31 14.28 14.28
CA GLN A 72 4.35 13.71 15.14
C GLN A 72 4.62 12.25 14.77
N GLU A 73 3.57 11.44 14.65
CA GLU A 73 3.66 10.03 14.23
C GLU A 73 4.22 9.89 12.81
N LYS A 74 3.83 10.80 11.89
CA LYS A 74 4.41 10.85 10.53
C LYS A 74 5.92 11.06 10.55
N ARG A 75 6.41 12.02 11.35
CA ARG A 75 7.85 12.30 11.48
C ARG A 75 8.60 11.11 12.05
N LEU A 76 8.08 10.51 13.12
CA LEU A 76 8.66 9.29 13.72
C LEU A 76 8.76 8.15 12.70
N LEU A 77 7.69 7.92 11.92
CA LEU A 77 7.68 6.90 10.86
C LEU A 77 8.76 7.17 9.81
N PHE A 78 8.87 8.41 9.34
CA PHE A 78 9.86 8.79 8.33
C PHE A 78 11.29 8.66 8.86
N ASP A 79 11.54 9.04 10.10
CA ASP A 79 12.86 8.93 10.74
C ASP A 79 13.26 7.45 10.91
N TYR A 80 12.35 6.59 11.36
CA TYR A 80 12.64 5.17 11.53
C TYR A 80 12.91 4.46 10.20
N LEU A 81 12.07 4.69 9.19
CA LEU A 81 12.18 4.01 7.90
C LEU A 81 13.32 4.54 7.02
N SER A 82 13.74 5.80 7.19
CA SER A 82 14.88 6.35 6.45
C SER A 82 16.22 5.77 6.91
N ASN A 83 16.31 5.32 8.17
CA ASN A 83 17.56 4.88 8.78
C ASN A 83 17.76 3.35 8.70
N GLU A 84 16.69 2.55 8.77
CA GLU A 84 16.78 1.09 8.91
C GLU A 84 16.00 0.33 7.81
N LYS A 85 16.73 -0.25 6.85
CA LYS A 85 16.14 -1.03 5.73
C LYS A 85 15.42 -2.30 6.18
N ASP A 86 15.82 -2.89 7.31
CA ASP A 86 15.20 -4.11 7.84
C ASP A 86 13.80 -3.85 8.39
N LEU A 87 13.55 -2.64 8.91
CA LEU A 87 12.21 -2.21 9.31
C LEU A 87 11.28 -2.11 8.11
N LEU A 88 11.78 -1.60 6.98
CA LEU A 88 10.99 -1.42 5.77
C LEU A 88 10.45 -2.75 5.22
N LYS A 89 11.26 -3.81 5.25
CA LYS A 89 10.81 -5.15 4.83
C LYS A 89 9.72 -5.73 5.72
N ASN A 90 9.77 -5.40 7.02
CA ASN A 90 8.89 -5.99 8.03
C ASN A 90 7.76 -5.06 8.48
N CYS A 91 7.63 -3.87 7.89
CA CYS A 91 6.69 -2.83 8.33
C CYS A 91 5.21 -3.22 8.18
N GLY A 92 4.91 -4.30 7.44
CA GLY A 92 3.53 -4.75 7.21
C GLY A 92 2.79 -3.88 6.20
N PHE A 93 3.51 -3.11 5.39
CA PHE A 93 2.98 -2.45 4.21
C PHE A 93 2.83 -3.48 3.09
N THR A 94 1.59 -3.70 2.65
CA THR A 94 1.25 -4.65 1.58
C THR A 94 0.54 -3.91 0.45
N SER A 95 0.63 -4.44 -0.77
CA SER A 95 -0.03 -3.90 -1.97
C SER A 95 -1.54 -3.71 -1.77
N GLN A 96 -2.20 -4.61 -1.03
CA GLN A 96 -3.62 -4.53 -0.67
C GLN A 96 -3.99 -3.33 0.21
N ARG A 97 -3.05 -2.84 1.05
CA ARG A 97 -3.29 -1.69 1.93
C ARG A 97 -3.04 -0.35 1.23
N LEU A 98 -2.34 -0.37 0.10
CA LEU A 98 -1.98 0.83 -0.64
C LEU A 98 -3.19 1.71 -0.98
N PRO A 99 -4.30 1.21 -1.58
CA PRO A 99 -5.45 2.04 -1.93
C PRO A 99 -6.00 2.82 -0.72
N ILE A 100 -6.14 2.12 0.41
CA ILE A 100 -6.69 2.66 1.66
C ILE A 100 -5.80 3.78 2.21
N ILE A 101 -4.48 3.60 2.11
CA ILE A 101 -3.51 4.59 2.58
C ILE A 101 -3.47 5.80 1.64
N ILE A 102 -3.61 5.62 0.32
CA ILE A 102 -3.66 6.75 -0.65
C ILE A 102 -4.85 7.67 -0.35
N ASP A 103 -6.02 7.10 -0.04
CA ASP A 103 -7.23 7.89 0.19
C ASP A 103 -7.15 8.70 1.50
N LYS A 104 -6.55 8.13 2.54
CA LYS A 104 -6.50 8.76 3.88
C LYS A 104 -5.25 9.60 4.12
N ASN A 105 -4.10 9.14 3.64
CA ASN A 105 -2.78 9.64 3.99
C ASN A 105 -1.82 9.58 2.78
N ASN A 106 -2.03 10.45 1.78
CA ASN A 106 -1.23 10.48 0.55
C ASN A 106 0.28 10.64 0.82
N ASP A 107 0.67 11.54 1.74
CA ASP A 107 2.09 11.78 2.08
C ASP A 107 2.82 10.50 2.52
N ILE A 108 2.12 9.64 3.27
CA ILE A 108 2.67 8.39 3.79
C ILE A 108 2.78 7.36 2.66
N ALA A 109 1.74 7.24 1.82
CA ALA A 109 1.81 6.39 0.63
C ALA A 109 3.00 6.79 -0.27
N HIS A 110 3.17 8.10 -0.50
CA HIS A 110 4.28 8.64 -1.27
C HIS A 110 5.64 8.26 -0.68
N PHE A 111 5.85 8.52 0.60
CA PHE A 111 7.10 8.18 1.28
C PHE A 111 7.38 6.68 1.22
N LEU A 112 6.39 5.84 1.57
CA LEU A 112 6.55 4.39 1.58
C LEU A 112 6.92 3.85 0.19
N LEU A 113 6.23 4.29 -0.87
CA LEU A 113 6.49 3.83 -2.24
C LEU A 113 7.89 4.22 -2.73
N ILE A 114 8.39 5.40 -2.35
CA ILE A 114 9.78 5.78 -2.65
C ILE A 114 10.78 4.90 -1.89
N GLN A 115 10.51 4.57 -0.63
CA GLN A 115 11.42 3.74 0.14
C GLN A 115 11.50 2.31 -0.39
N ILE A 116 10.35 1.73 -0.78
CA ILE A 116 10.29 0.34 -1.26
C ILE A 116 10.67 0.16 -2.73
N CYS A 117 10.95 1.25 -3.48
CA CYS A 117 11.20 1.15 -4.92
C CYS A 117 12.41 0.27 -5.29
N ASN A 118 13.37 0.13 -4.37
CA ASN A 118 14.57 -0.69 -4.53
C ASN A 118 14.41 -2.10 -3.93
N LEU A 119 13.24 -2.44 -3.38
CA LEU A 119 12.95 -3.75 -2.84
C LEU A 119 12.30 -4.63 -3.92
N ASP A 120 12.55 -5.93 -3.81
CA ASP A 120 11.87 -6.93 -4.64
C ASP A 120 10.36 -6.87 -4.38
N GLY A 121 9.55 -6.92 -5.44
CA GLY A 121 8.09 -6.84 -5.35
C GLY A 121 7.49 -5.44 -5.52
N PHE A 122 8.29 -4.41 -5.84
CA PHE A 122 7.75 -3.07 -6.14
C PHE A 122 6.72 -3.07 -7.29
N GLU A 123 6.90 -3.95 -8.28
CA GLU A 123 5.99 -4.09 -9.42
C GLU A 123 4.54 -4.40 -9.00
N GLU A 124 4.35 -5.19 -7.93
CA GLU A 124 3.01 -5.50 -7.38
C GLU A 124 2.28 -4.23 -6.93
N PHE A 125 3.03 -3.23 -6.42
CA PHE A 125 2.44 -1.94 -6.04
C PHE A 125 2.09 -1.10 -7.25
N LEU A 126 2.83 -1.20 -8.36
CA LEU A 126 2.50 -0.52 -9.62
C LEU A 126 1.25 -1.13 -10.26
N GLU A 127 1.11 -2.46 -10.22
CA GLU A 127 -0.09 -3.15 -10.74
C GLU A 127 -1.37 -2.70 -10.04
N VAL A 128 -1.30 -2.43 -8.73
CA VAL A 128 -2.43 -1.92 -7.95
C VAL A 128 -2.94 -0.57 -8.48
N PHE A 129 -2.10 0.30 -9.05
CA PHE A 129 -2.56 1.57 -9.65
C PHE A 129 -3.56 1.36 -10.81
N PHE A 130 -3.51 0.23 -11.50
CA PHE A 130 -4.44 -0.12 -12.59
C PHE A 130 -5.74 -0.77 -12.09
N GLN A 131 -5.87 -0.96 -10.78
CA GLN A 131 -7.04 -1.58 -10.15
C GLN A 131 -7.79 -0.60 -9.23
N ILE A 132 -7.17 0.52 -8.86
CA ILE A 132 -7.76 1.55 -7.99
C ILE A 132 -8.55 2.56 -8.82
N GLU A 133 -9.65 3.06 -8.26
CA GLU A 133 -10.38 4.18 -8.83
C GLU A 133 -9.48 5.41 -9.05
N VAL A 134 -9.58 6.03 -10.21
CA VAL A 134 -8.79 7.23 -10.51
C VAL A 134 -9.33 8.41 -9.71
N THR A 135 -8.55 8.86 -8.74
CA THR A 135 -8.81 10.05 -7.91
C THR A 135 -7.67 11.07 -8.02
N GLN A 136 -7.89 12.31 -7.57
CA GLN A 136 -6.83 13.32 -7.52
C GLN A 136 -5.60 12.81 -6.76
N ASN A 137 -5.80 12.12 -5.63
CA ASN A 137 -4.71 11.56 -4.82
C ASN A 137 -3.88 10.54 -5.60
N THR A 138 -4.53 9.61 -6.31
CA THR A 138 -3.83 8.60 -7.13
C THR A 138 -3.02 9.24 -8.26
N LEU A 139 -3.58 10.24 -8.94
CA LEU A 139 -2.93 10.94 -10.05
C LEU A 139 -1.70 11.73 -9.57
N GLU A 140 -1.83 12.48 -8.46
CA GLU A 140 -0.74 13.24 -7.87
C GLU A 140 0.39 12.32 -7.38
N LEU A 141 0.02 11.23 -6.71
CA LEU A 141 0.97 10.23 -6.24
C LEU A 141 1.74 9.61 -7.42
N PHE A 142 1.05 9.18 -8.48
CA PHE A 142 1.68 8.60 -9.66
C PHE A 142 2.62 9.62 -10.35
N ALA A 143 2.20 10.88 -10.47
CA ALA A 143 3.03 11.94 -11.03
C ALA A 143 4.31 12.19 -10.21
N HIS A 144 4.20 12.15 -8.88
CA HIS A 144 5.34 12.28 -7.99
C HIS A 144 6.29 11.07 -8.05
N LEU A 145 5.76 9.85 -8.13
CA LEU A 145 6.56 8.63 -8.33
C LEU A 145 7.33 8.68 -9.63
N TYR A 146 6.68 9.10 -10.72
CA TYR A 146 7.35 9.30 -11.99
C TYR A 146 8.52 10.28 -11.86
N GLY A 147 8.30 11.44 -11.23
CA GLY A 147 9.35 12.46 -11.06
C GLY A 147 10.55 12.00 -10.22
N LYS A 148 10.34 11.07 -9.27
CA LYS A 148 11.40 10.57 -8.38
C LYS A 148 12.09 9.32 -8.90
N LEU A 149 11.33 8.37 -9.43
CA LEU A 149 11.81 7.05 -9.85
C LEU A 149 12.15 6.98 -11.34
N LYS A 150 11.66 7.93 -12.15
CA LYS A 150 11.73 7.90 -13.61
C LYS A 150 11.23 6.56 -14.16
N LEU A 151 9.99 6.22 -13.81
CA LEU A 151 9.35 4.98 -14.24
C LEU A 151 9.44 4.83 -15.77
N PRO A 152 9.55 3.59 -16.28
CA PRO A 152 9.56 3.32 -17.72
C PRO A 152 8.34 3.92 -18.42
N GLN A 153 8.51 4.33 -19.67
CA GLN A 153 7.47 4.97 -20.45
C GLN A 153 6.22 4.08 -20.57
N GLU A 154 6.40 2.77 -20.66
CA GLU A 154 5.33 1.79 -20.86
C GLU A 154 4.26 1.91 -19.77
N TYR A 155 4.66 2.01 -18.50
CA TYR A 155 3.74 2.15 -17.36
C TYR A 155 2.93 3.45 -17.43
N ILE A 156 3.55 4.53 -17.93
CA ILE A 156 2.93 5.85 -18.00
C ILE A 156 1.90 5.89 -19.11
N THR A 157 2.27 5.37 -20.29
CA THR A 157 1.36 5.21 -21.43
C THR A 157 0.17 4.34 -21.04
N GLN A 158 0.40 3.19 -20.40
CA GLN A 158 -0.68 2.32 -19.91
C GLN A 158 -1.57 3.03 -18.89
N TYR A 159 -0.99 3.79 -17.95
CA TYR A 159 -1.77 4.45 -16.91
C TYR A 159 -2.61 5.61 -17.47
N ILE A 160 -2.11 6.33 -18.48
CA ILE A 160 -2.89 7.34 -19.21
C ILE A 160 -4.09 6.69 -19.90
N ASN A 161 -3.88 5.57 -20.60
CA ASN A 161 -4.96 4.85 -21.27
C ASN A 161 -6.00 4.34 -20.27
N TYR A 162 -5.55 3.78 -19.14
CA TYR A 162 -6.42 3.39 -18.03
C TYR A 162 -7.26 4.58 -17.51
N CYS A 163 -6.66 5.75 -17.35
CA CYS A 163 -7.37 6.95 -16.90
C CYS A 163 -8.43 7.43 -17.90
N ILE A 164 -8.14 7.36 -19.20
CA ILE A 164 -9.09 7.69 -20.28
C ILE A 164 -10.27 6.73 -20.24
N ASP A 165 -10.00 5.43 -20.21
CA ASP A 165 -11.04 4.39 -20.13
C ASP A 165 -11.88 4.54 -18.86
N PHE A 166 -11.25 4.85 -17.73
CA PHE A 166 -11.95 5.09 -16.47
C PHE A 166 -12.89 6.31 -16.59
N CYS A 167 -12.46 7.40 -17.21
CA CYS A 167 -13.31 8.58 -17.42
C CYS A 167 -14.53 8.28 -18.31
N ASN A 168 -14.38 7.43 -19.32
CA ASN A 168 -15.46 7.04 -20.23
C ASN A 168 -16.53 6.18 -19.54
N ASN A 169 -16.16 5.43 -18.51
CA ASN A 169 -17.06 4.52 -17.78
C ASN A 169 -17.85 5.20 -16.63
N ILE A 170 -17.55 6.45 -16.27
CA ILE A 170 -18.29 7.17 -15.22
C ILE A 170 -19.68 7.58 -15.69
N LYS A 171 -20.71 7.12 -14.97
CA LYS A 171 -22.12 7.40 -15.29
C LYS A 171 -22.54 8.84 -14.96
N GLU A 172 -22.07 9.39 -13.85
CA GLU A 172 -22.48 10.71 -13.38
C GLU A 172 -21.66 11.83 -14.03
N LYS A 173 -22.30 12.61 -14.90
CA LYS A 173 -21.64 13.66 -15.70
C LYS A 173 -20.91 14.72 -14.89
N GLN A 174 -21.40 15.07 -13.69
CA GLN A 174 -20.73 16.06 -12.84
C GLN A 174 -19.41 15.50 -12.27
N GLN A 175 -19.44 14.27 -11.76
CA GLN A 175 -18.24 13.57 -11.29
C GLN A 175 -17.27 13.33 -12.44
N GLN A 176 -17.76 12.90 -13.60
CA GLN A 176 -16.97 12.72 -14.81
C GLN A 176 -16.23 14.00 -15.20
N ASN A 177 -16.93 15.15 -15.28
CA ASN A 177 -16.30 16.42 -15.63
C ASN A 177 -15.22 16.85 -14.61
N LYS A 178 -15.41 16.56 -13.32
CA LYS A 178 -14.40 16.82 -12.29
C LYS A 178 -13.16 15.94 -12.53
N LEU A 179 -13.36 14.65 -12.76
CA LEU A 179 -12.26 13.73 -12.99
C LEU A 179 -11.49 14.06 -14.28
N VAL A 180 -12.20 14.33 -15.36
CA VAL A 180 -11.62 14.75 -16.64
C VAL A 180 -10.74 15.98 -16.48
N ARG A 181 -11.09 16.93 -15.60
CA ARG A 181 -10.21 18.06 -15.28
C ARG A 181 -8.92 17.60 -14.62
N PHE A 182 -9.00 16.73 -13.61
CA PHE A 182 -7.81 16.18 -12.94
C PHE A 182 -6.92 15.40 -13.90
N VAL A 183 -7.49 14.49 -14.70
CA VAL A 183 -6.77 13.72 -15.72
C VAL A 183 -6.15 14.65 -16.77
N SER A 184 -6.85 15.70 -17.21
CA SER A 184 -6.31 16.67 -18.16
C SER A 184 -5.10 17.42 -17.61
N VAL A 185 -5.13 17.82 -16.34
CA VAL A 185 -3.99 18.50 -15.68
C VAL A 185 -2.82 17.52 -15.48
N PHE A 186 -3.12 16.29 -15.08
CA PHE A 186 -2.11 15.21 -14.96
C PHE A 186 -1.40 14.94 -16.29
N ILE A 187 -2.14 14.75 -17.38
CA ILE A 187 -1.55 14.53 -18.71
C ILE A 187 -0.70 15.74 -19.13
N GLN A 188 -1.18 16.98 -18.91
CA GLN A 188 -0.38 18.19 -19.16
C GLN A 188 0.93 18.21 -18.37
N GLN A 189 0.93 17.74 -17.12
CA GLN A 189 2.14 17.60 -16.31
C GLN A 189 3.08 16.53 -16.89
N MET A 190 2.56 15.39 -17.32
CA MET A 190 3.36 14.35 -17.98
C MET A 190 4.01 14.84 -19.29
N PHE A 191 3.30 15.65 -20.09
CA PHE A 191 3.87 16.33 -21.26
C PHE A 191 5.06 17.23 -20.88
N LYS A 192 4.93 18.05 -19.84
CA LYS A 192 6.00 18.95 -19.38
C LYS A 192 7.24 18.19 -18.92
N LEU A 193 7.03 17.03 -18.29
CA LEU A 193 8.13 16.17 -17.84
C LEU A 193 8.72 15.30 -18.97
N LYS A 194 8.15 15.33 -20.18
CA LYS A 194 8.51 14.47 -21.33
C LYS A 194 8.48 12.99 -20.97
N ALA A 195 7.41 12.60 -20.31
CA ALA A 195 7.30 11.29 -19.68
C ALA A 195 7.10 10.13 -20.65
N PHE A 196 6.55 10.39 -21.84
CA PHE A 196 6.21 9.39 -22.84
C PHE A 196 6.43 9.89 -24.27
N THR A 197 6.48 8.96 -25.22
CA THR A 197 6.51 9.23 -26.65
C THR A 197 5.09 9.44 -27.15
N ILE A 198 4.84 10.65 -27.65
CA ILE A 198 3.50 11.12 -28.00
C ILE A 198 2.87 10.29 -29.12
N LYS A 199 3.69 9.74 -30.03
CA LYS A 199 3.22 8.94 -31.17
C LYS A 199 2.35 7.75 -30.76
N ASP A 200 2.65 7.15 -29.60
CA ASP A 200 2.00 5.91 -29.17
C ASP A 200 0.59 6.16 -28.61
N ILE A 201 0.30 7.38 -28.15
CA ILE A 201 -0.97 7.75 -27.50
C ILE A 201 -1.68 8.94 -28.17
N LEU A 202 -1.15 9.43 -29.30
CA LEU A 202 -1.66 10.64 -29.94
C LEU A 202 -3.13 10.50 -30.33
N THR A 203 -3.48 9.36 -30.93
CA THR A 203 -4.85 9.08 -31.40
C THR A 203 -5.83 9.00 -30.23
N ASP A 204 -5.47 8.31 -29.15
CA ASP A 204 -6.31 8.16 -27.97
C ASP A 204 -6.50 9.51 -27.25
N LEU A 205 -5.44 10.33 -27.16
CA LEU A 205 -5.51 11.67 -26.59
C LEU A 205 -6.35 12.64 -27.44
N GLN A 206 -6.28 12.54 -28.76
CA GLN A 206 -7.12 13.33 -29.66
C GLN A 206 -8.59 12.95 -29.50
N ALA A 207 -8.90 11.65 -29.48
CA ALA A 207 -10.25 11.15 -29.25
C ALA A 207 -10.80 11.66 -27.90
N PHE A 208 -10.02 11.53 -26.83
CA PHE A 208 -10.36 12.05 -25.50
C PHE A 208 -10.62 13.56 -25.52
N CYS A 209 -9.77 14.34 -26.19
CA CYS A 209 -9.95 15.79 -26.27
C CYS A 209 -11.20 16.20 -27.04
N ILE A 210 -11.58 15.45 -28.07
CA ILE A 210 -12.80 15.70 -28.85
C ILE A 210 -14.04 15.37 -28.01
N GLU A 211 -14.03 14.21 -27.36
CA GLU A 211 -15.12 13.73 -26.50
C GLU A 211 -15.41 14.70 -25.35
N PHE A 212 -14.36 15.16 -24.66
CA PHE A 212 -14.48 16.06 -23.51
C PHE A 212 -14.20 17.53 -23.83
N SER A 213 -14.37 17.94 -25.10
CA SER A 213 -14.10 19.30 -25.59
C SER A 213 -14.82 20.43 -24.82
N LYS A 214 -15.95 20.12 -24.15
CA LYS A 214 -16.70 21.08 -23.32
C LYS A 214 -15.99 21.44 -22.01
N VAL A 215 -14.96 20.70 -21.60
CA VAL A 215 -14.19 20.96 -20.38
C VAL A 215 -13.04 21.92 -20.68
N SER A 216 -12.95 23.00 -19.91
CA SER A 216 -11.98 24.09 -20.12
C SER A 216 -10.51 23.62 -20.14
N ASP A 217 -10.15 22.68 -19.26
CA ASP A 217 -8.76 22.22 -19.15
C ASP A 217 -8.36 21.28 -20.28
N VAL A 218 -9.32 20.58 -20.89
CA VAL A 218 -9.11 19.77 -22.09
C VAL A 218 -8.69 20.66 -23.27
N SER A 219 -9.21 21.88 -23.37
CA SER A 219 -8.79 22.83 -24.41
C SER A 219 -7.30 23.18 -24.33
N LYS A 220 -6.71 23.21 -23.12
CA LYS A 220 -5.26 23.44 -22.95
C LYS A 220 -4.47 22.20 -23.38
N LEU A 221 -4.93 21.02 -22.97
CA LEU A 221 -4.34 19.74 -23.38
C LEU A 221 -4.37 19.59 -24.92
N PHE A 222 -5.50 19.85 -25.55
CA PHE A 222 -5.66 19.78 -27.01
C PHE A 222 -4.65 20.65 -27.76
N LYS A 223 -4.39 21.87 -27.28
CA LYS A 223 -3.37 22.76 -27.87
C LYS A 223 -1.96 22.17 -27.76
N LEU A 224 -1.63 21.51 -26.64
CA LEU A 224 -0.35 20.82 -26.48
C LEU A 224 -0.24 19.64 -27.42
N VAL A 225 -1.29 18.81 -27.51
CA VAL A 225 -1.34 17.64 -28.39
C VAL A 225 -1.16 18.05 -29.86
N LYS A 226 -1.90 19.06 -30.31
CA LYS A 226 -1.79 19.58 -31.68
C LYS A 226 -0.42 20.18 -31.99
N GLY A 227 0.23 20.82 -31.02
CA GLY A 227 1.58 21.38 -31.18
C GLY A 227 2.67 20.33 -31.36
N GLN A 228 2.37 19.05 -31.11
CA GLN A 228 3.30 17.92 -31.22
C GLN A 228 3.10 17.11 -32.49
N GLU A 229 2.10 17.46 -33.31
CA GLU A 229 1.97 16.91 -34.65
C GLU A 229 3.22 17.29 -35.45
N PRO A 230 3.92 16.33 -36.09
CA PRO A 230 4.91 16.69 -37.08
C PRO A 230 4.19 17.52 -38.13
N GLN A 231 4.58 18.79 -38.29
CA GLN A 231 4.14 19.60 -39.41
C GLN A 231 4.56 18.84 -40.66
N THR A 232 3.62 18.17 -41.30
CA THR A 232 3.79 17.61 -42.63
C THR A 232 3.97 18.81 -43.55
N GLN A 233 5.23 19.19 -43.76
CA GLN A 233 5.68 20.02 -44.88
C GLN A 233 5.96 19.09 -46.06
#